data_AF-A0A9P1DDW2-F1
#
_entry.id   AF-A0A9P1DDW2-F1
#
_cell.length_a   1.000
_cell.length_b   1.000
_cell.length_c   1.000
_cell.angle_alpha   90.00
_cell.angle_beta   90.00
_cell.angle_gamma   90.00
#
_symmetry.space_group_name_H-M   'P 1'
#
loop_
_entity.id
_entity.type
_entity.pdbx_description
1 polymer ?
#
loop_
_entity_poly.entity_id
_entity_poly.type
_entity_poly.pdbx_seq_one_letter_code
_entity_poly.pdbx_strand_id
1 'polypeptide(L)'
;MKVLLVRLFELIVIFPFCQADDPDFSVHAMLQSAVGQDLPADCVNESVGTQWYGGFQAAVDTMMQRTKRTMQLGLTSMAKGVLLLTDETAACGDKPELHPLRDQAERLKVLASTRSLAGLDSTVRYEPLKALSVGGIDVHSELNALLVAWRMNHGPEVVGKTLARFLADFSEDAEDSSPEPPPEAPVLETQHRPGALQRTPSFWASLLNSAFRRLKDDSSPVSVACVAEGTAQLNADKFDEAFGRMMQKTQRSMQHGLKILALAVDSLLSILQEHVMCQQPLRSAAGAARLRAAASRLETLVGTRSLINPGTNVKYEAKQMLKVGEKDVHLELNKLITAWIKDQSAEDVGQGLAEFFEDFQEEEEEEDVSSQFGGQVADLSDMLSDAVSAAGGCSGASPSSCFEDPALKAFAAEVEHGIGHMLKKRRKTMQQGLKELSDAVEKVFAAASPTCQQCTGTSIIRQGARKVRHLTRKMVVDYGTYIKYEALKSLEVGGVAVHGQLNSFLGAWKLRGVREAGTPLGILFQRFSTITGHDEF
;
A
#
# COMPACT_ATOMS: atom_id res chain seq x y z
N MET A 1 -7.64 -0.31 34.36
CA MET A 1 -6.55 -0.03 33.38
C MET A 1 -6.77 1.20 32.50
N LYS A 2 -7.97 1.47 31.94
CA LYS A 2 -8.24 2.71 31.16
C LYS A 2 -8.08 4.03 31.94
N VAL A 3 -8.22 4.00 33.27
CA VAL A 3 -8.00 5.19 34.11
C VAL A 3 -6.51 5.47 34.35
N LEU A 4 -5.61 4.48 34.20
CA LEU A 4 -4.18 4.68 34.44
C LEU A 4 -3.46 5.36 33.26
N LEU A 5 -3.86 5.09 32.02
CA LEU A 5 -3.28 5.72 30.82
C LEU A 5 -3.72 7.18 30.64
N VAL A 6 -4.97 7.51 31.01
CA VAL A 6 -5.44 8.91 31.06
C VAL A 6 -4.79 9.66 32.22
N ARG A 7 -4.57 8.99 33.37
CA ARG A 7 -3.84 9.60 34.49
C ARG A 7 -2.34 9.76 34.27
N LEU A 8 -1.70 8.96 33.41
CA LEU A 8 -0.30 9.19 33.04
C LEU A 8 -0.12 10.54 32.30
N PHE A 9 -1.13 10.93 31.51
CA PHE A 9 -1.15 12.23 30.83
C PHE A 9 -1.47 13.39 31.78
N GLU A 10 -2.28 13.21 32.83
CA GLU A 10 -2.43 14.21 33.89
C GLU A 10 -1.21 14.30 34.82
N LEU A 11 -0.45 13.21 34.99
CA LEU A 11 0.78 13.21 35.80
C LEU A 11 1.94 13.97 35.14
N ILE A 12 1.95 14.11 33.81
CA ILE A 12 2.93 14.94 33.09
C ILE A 12 2.61 16.45 33.26
N VAL A 13 1.41 16.81 33.74
CA VAL A 13 0.92 18.20 33.81
C VAL A 13 1.31 18.92 35.13
N ILE A 14 1.85 18.23 36.15
CA ILE A 14 2.09 18.82 37.49
C ILE A 14 3.51 18.60 38.04
N PHE A 15 4.54 18.46 37.19
CA PHE A 15 5.92 18.53 37.67
C PHE A 15 6.64 19.78 37.15
N PRO A 16 7.04 20.71 38.04
CA PRO A 16 7.88 21.82 37.64
C PRO A 16 9.25 21.29 37.22
N PHE A 17 9.85 22.00 36.27
CA PHE A 17 11.20 21.83 35.74
C PHE A 17 12.20 21.34 36.80
N CYS A 18 12.66 20.10 36.67
CA CYS A 18 13.98 19.72 37.14
C CYS A 18 14.87 19.59 35.91
N GLN A 19 15.65 20.63 35.63
CA GLN A 19 16.93 20.48 34.95
C GLN A 19 17.78 19.57 35.84
N ALA A 20 17.89 18.30 35.47
CA ALA A 20 19.01 17.48 35.86
C ALA A 20 19.85 17.34 34.59
N ASP A 21 21.01 18.00 34.57
CA ASP A 21 22.10 17.63 33.68
C ASP A 21 22.43 16.17 34.00
N ASP A 22 21.91 15.23 33.20
CA ASP A 22 22.12 13.80 33.40
C ASP A 22 23.47 13.41 32.76
N PRO A 23 24.53 13.13 33.55
CA PRO A 23 25.89 12.98 33.02
C PRO A 23 26.12 11.67 32.25
N ASP A 24 25.16 10.75 32.26
CA ASP A 24 25.35 9.36 31.82
C ASP A 24 24.63 8.99 30.50
N PHE A 25 24.09 9.96 29.74
CA PHE A 25 23.50 9.66 28.44
C PHE A 25 24.58 9.39 27.36
N SER A 26 24.90 8.12 27.14
CA SER A 26 25.81 7.71 26.07
C SER A 26 25.13 7.77 24.69
N VAL A 27 25.47 8.80 23.90
CA VAL A 27 25.02 8.93 22.49
C VAL A 27 25.53 7.77 21.64
N HIS A 28 26.70 7.22 21.97
CA HIS A 28 27.21 6.01 21.35
C HIS A 28 26.29 4.80 21.58
N ALA A 29 25.89 4.54 22.84
CA ALA A 29 24.97 3.45 23.16
C ALA A 29 23.59 3.65 22.52
N MET A 30 23.13 4.90 22.41
CA MET A 30 21.90 5.25 21.71
C MET A 30 21.99 4.91 20.22
N LEU A 31 23.08 5.32 19.55
CA LEU A 31 23.28 5.05 18.13
C LEU A 31 23.45 3.54 17.86
N GLN A 32 24.19 2.82 18.70
CA GLN A 32 24.34 1.36 18.64
C GLN A 32 22.97 0.67 18.74
N SER A 33 22.12 1.13 19.67
CA SER A 33 20.76 0.58 19.83
C SER A 33 19.82 0.94 18.67
N ALA A 34 19.99 2.11 18.07
CA ALA A 34 19.22 2.52 16.89
C ALA A 34 19.52 1.66 15.66
N VAL A 35 20.78 1.25 15.50
CA VAL A 35 21.23 0.41 14.38
C VAL A 35 21.05 -1.09 14.66
N GLY A 36 20.99 -1.48 15.93
CA GLY A 36 20.82 -2.88 16.35
C GLY A 36 22.06 -3.74 16.14
N GLN A 37 23.24 -3.13 15.93
CA GLN A 37 24.53 -3.80 15.75
C GLN A 37 25.61 -3.11 16.56
N ASP A 38 26.67 -3.85 16.91
CA ASP A 38 27.79 -3.34 17.70
C ASP A 38 28.63 -2.34 16.89
N LEU A 39 28.66 -1.10 17.37
CA LEU A 39 29.51 -0.04 16.85
C LEU A 39 30.75 0.09 17.75
N PRO A 40 31.95 0.30 17.20
CA PRO A 40 33.13 0.63 18.00
C PRO A 40 32.90 1.88 18.87
N ALA A 41 33.34 1.85 20.13
CA ALA A 41 33.17 2.96 21.08
C ALA A 41 33.71 4.31 20.56
N ASP A 42 34.73 4.27 19.71
CA ASP A 42 35.38 5.45 19.12
C ASP A 42 34.61 6.04 17.91
N CYS A 43 33.49 5.45 17.50
CA CYS A 43 32.70 5.94 16.36
C CYS A 43 32.01 7.28 16.61
N VAL A 44 31.66 7.60 17.86
CA VAL A 44 31.02 8.87 18.22
C VAL A 44 31.97 9.67 19.08
N ASN A 45 32.59 10.70 18.49
CA ASN A 45 33.44 11.63 19.23
C ASN A 45 32.59 12.39 20.28
N GLU A 46 33.15 12.60 21.47
CA GLU A 46 32.52 13.31 22.59
C GLU A 46 31.99 14.70 22.21
N SER A 47 32.69 15.45 21.34
CA SER A 47 32.22 16.75 20.86
C SER A 47 30.93 16.64 20.04
N VAL A 48 30.84 15.61 19.19
CA VAL A 48 29.69 15.31 18.34
C VAL A 48 28.53 14.80 19.19
N GLY A 49 28.81 13.93 20.15
CA GLY A 49 27.82 13.45 21.12
C GLY A 49 27.20 14.60 21.91
N THR A 50 28.01 15.53 22.41
CA THR A 50 27.54 16.71 23.15
C THR A 50 26.69 17.63 22.27
N GLN A 51 27.14 17.89 21.04
CA GLN A 51 26.42 18.72 20.08
C GLN A 51 25.08 18.09 19.68
N TRP A 52 25.06 16.78 19.47
CA TRP A 52 23.83 16.05 19.17
C TRP A 52 22.85 16.10 20.34
N TYR A 53 23.31 15.80 21.56
CA TYR A 53 22.47 15.79 22.75
C TYR A 53 21.79 17.15 22.96
N GLY A 54 22.57 18.24 22.93
CA GLY A 54 22.02 19.60 23.07
C GLY A 54 21.09 19.97 21.91
N GLY A 55 21.42 19.58 20.68
CA GLY A 55 20.58 19.81 19.51
C GLY A 55 19.26 19.02 19.54
N PHE A 56 19.29 17.78 20.01
CA PHE A 56 18.13 16.91 20.15
C PHE A 56 17.19 17.42 21.25
N GLN A 57 17.74 17.80 22.41
CA GLN A 57 16.99 18.44 23.50
C GLN A 57 16.28 19.71 23.00
N ALA A 58 17.00 20.60 22.30
CA ALA A 58 16.43 21.82 21.76
C ALA A 58 15.33 21.54 20.71
N ALA A 59 15.49 20.49 19.89
CA ALA A 59 14.48 20.05 18.94
C ALA A 59 13.21 19.56 19.65
N VAL A 60 13.35 18.76 20.70
CA VAL A 60 12.26 18.30 21.55
C VAL A 60 11.53 19.47 22.19
N ASP A 61 12.25 20.40 22.81
CA ASP A 61 11.68 21.58 23.45
C ASP A 61 10.94 22.48 22.45
N THR A 62 11.45 22.58 21.22
CA THR A 62 10.77 23.29 20.13
C THR A 62 9.44 22.61 19.79
N MET A 63 9.39 21.28 19.64
CA MET A 63 8.15 20.56 19.36
C MET A 63 7.12 20.68 20.49
N MET A 64 7.58 20.80 21.74
CA MET A 64 6.71 20.98 22.91
C MET A 64 5.97 22.32 22.96
N GLN A 65 6.30 23.27 22.07
CA GLN A 65 5.53 24.50 21.87
C GLN A 65 4.20 24.25 21.12
N ARG A 66 3.98 23.04 20.59
CA ARG A 66 2.69 22.56 20.05
C ARG A 66 2.07 23.46 18.98
N THR A 67 2.89 24.10 18.15
CA THR A 67 2.43 24.78 16.94
C THR A 67 2.90 24.01 15.72
N LYS A 68 2.17 24.14 14.61
CA LYS A 68 2.58 23.53 13.33
C LYS A 68 3.99 23.95 12.93
N ARG A 69 4.33 25.23 13.09
CA ARG A 69 5.64 25.79 12.76
C ARG A 69 6.74 25.22 13.65
N THR A 70 6.50 25.12 14.94
CA THR A 70 7.50 24.61 15.89
C THR A 70 7.68 23.10 15.75
N MET A 71 6.60 22.37 15.43
CA MET A 71 6.68 20.95 15.08
C MET A 71 7.55 20.72 13.83
N GLN A 72 7.31 21.49 12.76
CA GLN A 72 8.14 21.45 11.55
C GLN A 72 9.62 21.73 11.82
N LEU A 73 9.90 22.79 12.59
CA LEU A 73 11.26 23.16 12.96
C LEU A 73 11.93 22.08 13.80
N GLY A 74 11.24 21.53 14.80
CA GLY A 74 11.78 20.48 15.65
C GLY A 74 12.07 19.19 14.89
N LEU A 75 11.15 18.74 14.02
CA LEU A 75 11.36 17.60 13.12
C LEU A 75 12.56 17.80 12.18
N THR A 76 12.68 19.00 11.61
CA THR A 76 13.83 19.35 10.75
C THR A 76 15.14 19.35 11.52
N SER A 77 15.15 19.89 12.75
CA SER A 77 16.32 19.91 13.62
C SER A 77 16.73 18.52 14.09
N MET A 78 15.76 17.66 14.42
CA MET A 78 16.00 16.26 14.77
C MET A 78 16.66 15.51 13.63
N ALA A 79 16.12 15.65 12.41
CA ALA A 79 16.70 15.04 11.22
C ALA A 79 18.14 15.51 10.96
N LYS A 80 18.41 16.81 11.10
CA LYS A 80 19.77 17.35 11.00
C LYS A 80 20.71 16.80 12.07
N GLY A 81 20.23 16.57 13.29
CA GLY A 81 21.01 15.93 14.35
C GLY A 81 21.41 14.50 13.97
N VAL A 82 20.48 13.71 13.43
CA VAL A 82 20.77 12.35 12.97
C VAL A 82 21.80 12.36 11.84
N LEU A 83 21.67 13.28 10.88
CA LEU A 83 22.64 13.44 9.79
C LEU A 83 24.03 13.84 10.30
N LEU A 84 24.10 14.74 11.29
CA LEU A 84 25.36 15.09 11.96
C LEU A 84 26.04 13.85 12.53
N LEU A 85 25.29 12.99 13.23
CA LEU A 85 25.85 11.75 13.77
C LEU A 85 26.36 10.86 12.64
N THR A 86 25.54 10.57 11.62
CA THR A 86 25.92 9.63 10.55
C THR A 86 27.05 10.15 9.66
N ASP A 87 27.13 11.46 9.41
CA ASP A 87 28.18 12.07 8.59
C ASP A 87 29.51 12.14 9.36
N GLU A 88 29.49 12.49 10.64
CA GLU A 88 30.71 12.65 11.45
C GLU A 88 31.21 11.32 12.05
N THR A 89 30.39 10.27 12.08
CA THR A 89 30.83 8.89 12.36
C THR A 89 31.71 8.30 11.26
N ALA A 90 31.88 8.98 10.11
CA ALA A 90 32.82 8.57 9.05
C ALA A 90 34.28 8.42 9.54
N ALA A 91 34.62 8.97 10.71
CA ALA A 91 35.90 8.77 11.37
C ALA A 91 36.19 7.28 11.72
N CYS A 92 35.16 6.44 11.91
CA CYS A 92 35.32 4.99 12.11
C CYS A 92 35.14 4.15 10.83
N GLY A 93 35.21 4.82 9.67
CA GLY A 93 35.02 4.23 8.33
C GLY A 93 33.58 4.32 7.85
N ASP A 94 33.37 4.03 6.57
CA ASP A 94 32.02 3.89 6.02
C ASP A 94 31.36 2.62 6.60
N LYS A 95 30.25 2.81 7.31
CA LYS A 95 29.49 1.75 7.98
C LYS A 95 28.14 1.59 7.27
N PRO A 96 27.94 0.51 6.49
CA PRO A 96 26.70 0.27 5.77
C PRO A 96 25.46 0.29 6.68
N GLU A 97 25.64 -0.06 7.94
CA GLU A 97 24.56 -0.12 8.94
C GLU A 97 23.98 1.27 9.27
N LEU A 98 24.74 2.34 9.03
CA LEU A 98 24.30 3.73 9.24
C LEU A 98 23.59 4.34 8.02
N HIS A 99 23.73 3.75 6.83
CA HIS A 99 23.11 4.25 5.60
C HIS A 99 21.58 4.35 5.71
N PRO A 100 20.84 3.34 6.21
CA PRO A 100 19.39 3.44 6.33
C PRO A 100 18.96 4.60 7.23
N LEU A 101 19.65 4.80 8.35
CA LEU A 101 19.33 5.86 9.31
C LEU A 101 19.60 7.25 8.70
N ARG A 102 20.69 7.38 7.95
CA ARG A 102 21.04 8.58 7.18
C ARG A 102 19.97 8.90 6.13
N ASP A 103 19.64 7.94 5.27
CA ASP A 103 18.68 8.15 4.16
C ASP A 103 17.29 8.53 4.68
N GLN A 104 16.85 7.86 5.75
CA GLN A 104 15.60 8.16 6.45
C GLN A 104 15.60 9.59 7.02
N ALA A 105 16.71 10.02 7.62
CA ALA A 105 16.86 11.36 8.16
C ALA A 105 16.92 12.43 7.05
N GLU A 106 17.59 12.17 5.92
CA GLU A 106 17.58 13.08 4.77
C GLU A 106 16.15 13.29 4.25
N ARG A 107 15.37 12.21 4.16
CA ARG A 107 13.98 12.28 3.72
C ARG A 107 13.09 13.01 4.71
N LEU A 108 13.20 12.73 6.00
CA LEU A 108 12.50 13.49 7.04
C LEU A 108 12.84 14.99 6.96
N LYS A 109 14.12 15.34 6.80
CA LYS A 109 14.57 16.74 6.67
C LYS A 109 13.91 17.43 5.47
N VAL A 110 13.82 16.77 4.33
CA VAL A 110 13.14 17.31 3.13
C VAL A 110 11.64 17.49 3.39
N LEU A 111 10.98 16.46 3.93
CA LEU A 111 9.54 16.46 4.18
C LEU A 111 9.11 17.40 5.31
N ALA A 112 9.98 17.68 6.27
CA ALA A 112 9.72 18.61 7.37
C ALA A 112 10.05 20.07 7.00
N SER A 113 10.75 20.32 5.88
CA SER A 113 11.22 21.65 5.50
C SER A 113 10.10 22.59 5.03
N THR A 114 10.23 23.88 5.37
CA THR A 114 9.25 24.93 5.06
C THR A 114 9.29 25.44 3.61
N ARG A 115 10.27 25.01 2.81
CA ARG A 115 10.45 25.39 1.40
C ARG A 115 10.44 24.15 0.51
N SER A 116 9.30 23.48 0.41
CA SER A 116 9.05 22.62 -0.75
C SER A 116 8.90 23.51 -1.97
N LEU A 117 9.86 23.44 -2.90
CA LEU A 117 9.86 24.12 -4.19
C LEU A 117 8.68 23.62 -5.04
N ALA A 118 7.50 24.25 -4.89
CA ALA A 118 6.41 24.32 -5.89
C ALA A 118 5.09 24.93 -5.34
N GLY A 119 5.09 25.66 -4.22
CA GLY A 119 3.86 26.33 -3.75
C GLY A 119 2.70 25.38 -3.38
N LEU A 120 2.98 24.09 -3.19
CA LEU A 120 2.04 23.11 -2.67
C LEU A 120 2.08 23.14 -1.14
N ASP A 121 0.90 23.06 -0.53
CA ASP A 121 0.67 23.09 0.92
C ASP A 121 1.68 22.25 1.70
N SER A 122 2.06 22.75 2.88
CA SER A 122 3.04 22.14 3.77
C SER A 122 2.85 20.62 3.89
N THR A 123 3.90 19.86 3.60
CA THR A 123 3.99 18.41 3.76
C THR A 123 3.78 17.95 5.21
N VAL A 124 3.93 18.84 6.18
CA VAL A 124 3.59 18.58 7.59
C VAL A 124 2.18 19.08 7.90
N ARG A 125 1.27 18.18 8.26
CA ARG A 125 -0.04 18.51 8.84
C ARG A 125 0.03 18.24 10.33
N TYR A 126 -0.40 19.22 11.12
CA TYR A 126 -0.37 19.09 12.58
C TYR A 126 -1.65 19.66 13.17
N GLU A 127 -2.36 18.82 13.90
CA GLU A 127 -3.44 19.20 14.80
C GLU A 127 -2.96 18.96 16.23
N PRO A 128 -2.87 20.01 17.07
CA PRO A 128 -2.36 19.89 18.42
C PRO A 128 -3.03 18.74 19.19
N LEU A 129 -2.20 17.79 19.65
CA LEU A 129 -2.59 16.64 20.47
C LEU A 129 -3.58 15.66 19.80
N LYS A 130 -3.82 15.78 18.49
CA LYS A 130 -4.76 14.92 17.74
C LYS A 130 -4.10 14.18 16.60
N ALA A 131 -3.32 14.88 15.78
CA ALA A 131 -2.73 14.29 14.58
C ALA A 131 -1.43 14.98 14.20
N LEU A 132 -0.47 14.22 13.72
CA LEU A 132 0.75 14.74 13.11
C LEU A 132 1.12 13.87 11.93
N SER A 133 1.06 14.42 10.72
CA SER A 133 1.57 13.75 9.53
C SER A 133 2.66 14.54 8.82
N VAL A 134 3.64 13.82 8.28
CA VAL A 134 4.80 14.35 7.56
C VAL A 134 4.89 13.63 6.22
N GLY A 135 4.73 14.36 5.11
CA GLY A 135 4.66 13.75 3.78
C GLY A 135 3.49 12.76 3.61
N GLY A 136 2.40 12.95 4.35
CA GLY A 136 1.26 12.04 4.38
C GLY A 136 1.42 10.79 5.25
N ILE A 137 2.55 10.64 5.96
CA ILE A 137 2.78 9.57 6.94
C ILE A 137 2.34 10.08 8.30
N ASP A 138 1.39 9.41 8.97
CA ASP A 138 1.06 9.73 10.37
C ASP A 138 2.20 9.24 11.27
N VAL A 139 2.90 10.19 11.89
CA VAL A 139 4.05 9.94 12.75
C VAL A 139 3.75 10.25 14.21
N HIS A 140 2.48 10.56 14.54
CA HIS A 140 2.09 10.97 15.87
C HIS A 140 2.45 9.93 16.94
N SER A 141 2.21 8.64 16.68
CA SER A 141 2.50 7.58 17.66
C SER A 141 4.00 7.39 17.90
N GLU A 142 4.79 7.28 16.84
CA GLU A 142 6.23 7.01 16.96
C GLU A 142 7.00 8.23 17.45
N LEU A 143 6.62 9.43 17.00
CA LEU A 143 7.19 10.65 17.57
C LEU A 143 6.86 10.75 19.06
N ASN A 144 5.63 10.47 19.47
CA ASN A 144 5.28 10.49 20.89
C ASN A 144 6.05 9.44 21.70
N ALA A 145 6.26 8.24 21.16
CA ALA A 145 7.06 7.21 21.83
C ALA A 145 8.50 7.67 22.05
N LEU A 146 9.11 8.30 21.03
CA LEU A 146 10.45 8.91 21.12
C LEU A 146 10.49 10.06 22.13
N LEU A 147 9.51 10.97 22.09
CA LEU A 147 9.42 12.09 23.02
C LEU A 147 9.25 11.62 24.48
N VAL A 148 8.46 10.57 24.71
CA VAL A 148 8.28 9.96 26.03
C VAL A 148 9.57 9.29 26.49
N ALA A 149 10.21 8.48 25.64
CA ALA A 149 11.47 7.83 25.98
C ALA A 149 12.55 8.83 26.40
N TRP A 150 12.63 9.95 25.68
CA TRP A 150 13.54 11.05 25.99
C TRP A 150 13.17 11.77 27.29
N ARG A 151 11.92 12.23 27.43
CA ARG A 151 11.47 13.06 28.56
C ARG A 151 11.38 12.32 29.89
N MET A 152 11.19 11.01 29.85
CA MET A 152 11.08 10.17 31.04
C MET A 152 12.43 9.51 31.41
N ASN A 153 13.53 9.90 30.74
CA ASN A 153 14.87 9.37 30.95
C ASN A 153 14.95 7.84 30.88
N HIS A 154 14.34 7.22 29.86
CA HIS A 154 14.36 5.75 29.69
C HIS A 154 15.74 5.18 29.28
N GLY A 155 16.78 6.00 29.29
CA GLY A 155 18.15 5.62 28.93
C GLY A 155 18.42 5.63 27.42
N PRO A 156 19.71 5.57 27.04
CA PRO A 156 20.15 5.72 25.65
C PRO A 156 19.63 4.62 24.72
N GLU A 157 19.54 3.38 25.19
CA GLU A 157 19.06 2.25 24.37
C GLU A 157 17.60 2.41 23.94
N VAL A 158 16.72 2.80 24.86
CA VAL A 158 15.29 2.97 24.57
C VAL A 158 15.07 4.16 23.64
N VAL A 159 15.83 5.25 23.84
CA VAL A 159 15.83 6.40 22.92
C VAL A 159 16.32 5.98 21.53
N GLY A 160 17.37 5.17 21.44
CA GLY A 160 17.91 4.69 20.17
C GLY A 160 16.89 3.87 19.38
N LYS A 161 16.26 2.89 20.04
CA LYS A 161 15.21 2.06 19.43
C LYS A 161 14.00 2.86 18.97
N THR A 162 13.53 3.79 19.79
CA THR A 162 12.37 4.63 19.43
C THR A 162 12.71 5.62 18.33
N LEU A 163 13.95 6.13 18.28
CA LEU A 163 14.45 6.98 17.20
C LEU A 163 14.51 6.21 15.88
N ALA A 164 15.05 4.99 15.89
CA ALA A 164 15.09 4.12 14.72
C ALA A 164 13.68 3.77 14.21
N ARG A 165 12.73 3.44 15.11
CA ARG A 165 11.33 3.19 14.74
C ARG A 165 10.67 4.41 14.12
N PHE A 166 10.88 5.59 14.71
CA PHE A 166 10.38 6.84 14.17
C PHE A 166 10.98 7.15 12.79
N LEU A 167 12.27 6.91 12.58
CA LEU A 167 12.93 7.16 11.30
C LEU A 167 12.60 6.11 10.24
N ALA A 168 12.31 4.87 10.63
CA ALA A 168 11.91 3.79 9.73
C ALA A 168 10.66 4.13 8.91
N ASP A 169 9.81 5.04 9.41
CA ASP A 169 8.67 5.59 8.67
C ASP A 169 9.07 6.34 7.39
N PHE A 170 10.35 6.69 7.26
CA PHE A 170 10.91 7.44 6.15
C PHE A 170 11.88 6.61 5.27
N SER A 171 11.98 5.30 5.44
CA SER A 171 12.92 4.49 4.65
C SER A 171 12.50 4.37 3.18
N GLU A 172 13.47 4.24 2.27
CA GLU A 172 13.21 3.97 0.84
C GLU A 172 12.51 2.60 0.64
N ASP A 173 12.77 1.67 1.56
CA ASP A 173 12.30 0.29 1.60
C ASP A 173 11.03 0.04 2.43
N ALA A 174 10.48 1.06 3.10
CA ALA A 174 9.14 1.00 3.70
C ALA A 174 8.04 0.70 2.65
N GLU A 175 8.41 0.67 1.36
CA GLU A 175 7.56 0.28 0.23
C GLU A 175 7.84 -1.12 -0.38
N ASP A 176 8.85 -1.92 0.04
CA ASP A 176 8.93 -3.35 -0.36
C ASP A 176 9.93 -4.28 0.38
N SER A 177 10.61 -3.82 1.44
CA SER A 177 11.42 -4.69 2.30
C SER A 177 11.24 -4.21 3.73
N SER A 178 10.34 -4.87 4.46
CA SER A 178 10.58 -5.00 5.90
C SER A 178 11.81 -5.90 6.02
N PRO A 179 12.96 -5.44 6.53
CA PRO A 179 13.81 -6.39 7.24
C PRO A 179 12.90 -6.96 8.32
N GLU A 180 12.79 -8.29 8.34
CA GLU A 180 12.31 -9.01 9.50
C GLU A 180 12.92 -8.32 10.74
N PRO A 181 12.10 -7.84 11.70
CA PRO A 181 12.64 -7.14 12.85
C PRO A 181 13.71 -8.03 13.49
N PRO A 182 14.89 -7.50 13.90
CA PRO A 182 15.72 -8.27 14.81
C PRO A 182 14.82 -8.65 15.99
N PRO A 183 14.86 -9.91 16.45
CA PRO A 183 13.88 -10.45 17.38
C PRO A 183 13.94 -9.66 18.67
N GLU A 184 13.10 -8.63 18.80
CA GLU A 184 12.87 -8.00 20.10
C GLU A 184 12.10 -8.99 20.94
N ALA A 185 12.64 -9.19 22.15
CA ALA A 185 12.17 -9.99 23.28
C ALA A 185 10.79 -10.63 23.09
N PRO A 186 10.71 -11.95 23.34
CA PRO A 186 9.73 -12.85 22.77
C PRO A 186 8.38 -12.16 22.66
N VAL A 187 7.82 -12.15 21.45
CA VAL A 187 6.37 -12.31 21.28
C VAL A 187 6.00 -13.31 22.36
N LEU A 188 5.40 -12.82 23.43
CA LEU A 188 5.08 -13.54 24.65
C LEU A 188 4.59 -14.89 24.21
N GLU A 189 5.45 -15.92 24.28
CA GLU A 189 5.63 -16.99 23.28
C GLU A 189 4.58 -16.98 22.14
N THR A 190 4.97 -17.27 20.91
CA THR A 190 4.15 -18.22 20.15
C THR A 190 4.05 -19.52 20.97
N GLN A 191 3.31 -19.49 22.10
CA GLN A 191 2.36 -20.49 22.48
C GLN A 191 1.70 -20.77 21.16
N HIS A 192 2.16 -21.83 20.53
CA HIS A 192 1.35 -22.65 19.68
C HIS A 192 0.03 -22.72 20.43
N ARG A 193 -0.92 -21.86 20.04
CA ARG A 193 -2.25 -21.96 20.58
C ARG A 193 -2.67 -23.37 20.20
N PRO A 194 -3.33 -24.11 21.10
CA PRO A 194 -3.58 -25.54 20.93
C PRO A 194 -4.30 -25.96 19.61
N GLY A 195 -4.69 -25.04 18.72
CA GLY A 195 -5.27 -25.30 17.40
C GLY A 195 -4.35 -25.24 16.17
N ALA A 196 -3.06 -24.89 16.27
CA ALA A 196 -2.15 -24.90 15.11
C ALA A 196 -2.06 -26.30 14.44
N LEU A 197 -2.23 -27.36 15.24
CA LEU A 197 -2.27 -28.76 14.79
C LEU A 197 -3.59 -29.15 14.08
N GLN A 198 -4.59 -28.26 13.99
CA GLN A 198 -5.91 -28.55 13.39
C GLN A 198 -6.09 -27.97 11.98
N ARG A 199 -5.21 -27.08 11.51
CA ARG A 199 -5.33 -26.40 10.19
C ARG A 199 -4.78 -27.23 9.04
N THR A 200 -5.18 -28.50 9.02
CA THR A 200 -4.79 -29.52 8.03
C THR A 200 -5.30 -29.22 6.62
N PRO A 201 -4.84 -29.93 5.58
CA PRO A 201 -5.44 -29.87 4.24
C PRO A 201 -6.97 -29.99 4.21
N SER A 202 -7.56 -30.86 5.05
CA SER A 202 -9.01 -31.03 5.11
C SER A 202 -9.73 -29.83 5.73
N PHE A 203 -9.09 -29.19 6.71
CA PHE A 203 -9.58 -27.94 7.28
C PHE A 203 -9.68 -26.85 6.19
N TRP A 204 -8.62 -26.64 5.41
CA TRP A 204 -8.61 -25.62 4.35
C TRP A 204 -9.59 -25.91 3.22
N ALA A 205 -9.73 -27.18 2.80
CA ALA A 205 -10.72 -27.57 1.82
C ALA A 205 -12.15 -27.27 2.28
N SER A 206 -12.49 -27.58 3.54
CA SER A 206 -13.81 -27.28 4.10
C SER A 206 -14.04 -25.78 4.26
N LEU A 207 -13.02 -25.04 4.73
CA LEU A 207 -13.06 -23.59 4.89
C LEU A 207 -13.36 -22.88 3.56
N LEU A 208 -12.61 -23.21 2.50
CA LEU A 208 -12.79 -22.58 1.20
C LEU A 208 -14.14 -22.93 0.56
N ASN A 209 -14.57 -24.19 0.63
CA ASN A 209 -15.88 -24.58 0.10
C ASN A 209 -17.05 -23.98 0.92
N SER A 210 -16.88 -23.74 2.22
CA SER A 210 -17.84 -23.00 3.03
C SER A 210 -17.91 -21.53 2.60
N ALA A 211 -16.75 -20.90 2.40
CA ALA A 211 -16.67 -19.53 1.90
C ALA A 211 -17.34 -19.39 0.51
N PHE A 212 -17.04 -20.31 -0.42
CA PHE A 212 -17.62 -20.28 -1.77
C PHE A 212 -19.14 -20.46 -1.77
N ARG A 213 -19.67 -21.38 -0.95
CA ARG A 213 -21.13 -21.53 -0.75
C ARG A 213 -21.77 -20.24 -0.27
N ARG A 214 -21.15 -19.55 0.69
CA ARG A 214 -21.64 -18.24 1.16
C ARG A 214 -21.63 -17.18 0.05
N LEU A 215 -20.66 -17.26 -0.86
CA LEU A 215 -20.54 -16.41 -2.05
C LEU A 215 -21.39 -16.88 -3.25
N LYS A 216 -22.43 -17.69 -2.99
CA LYS A 216 -23.39 -18.25 -3.96
C LYS A 216 -22.77 -19.23 -4.97
N ASP A 217 -21.79 -20.03 -4.54
CA ASP A 217 -21.17 -21.09 -5.34
C ASP A 217 -21.22 -22.44 -4.62
N ASP A 218 -22.16 -23.30 -5.04
CA ASP A 218 -22.38 -24.63 -4.47
C ASP A 218 -21.47 -25.72 -5.06
N SER A 219 -20.57 -25.39 -6.00
CA SER A 219 -19.77 -26.38 -6.73
C SER A 219 -18.73 -27.13 -5.87
N SER A 220 -18.40 -26.62 -4.68
CA SER A 220 -17.41 -27.20 -3.75
C SER A 220 -16.11 -27.67 -4.43
N PRO A 221 -15.41 -26.78 -5.15
CA PRO A 221 -14.33 -27.13 -6.08
C PRO A 221 -13.03 -27.58 -5.41
N VAL A 222 -12.87 -27.37 -4.09
CA VAL A 222 -11.62 -27.69 -3.37
C VAL A 222 -11.74 -29.03 -2.67
N SER A 223 -10.99 -30.03 -3.16
CA SER A 223 -10.86 -31.32 -2.46
C SER A 223 -9.69 -31.31 -1.47
N VAL A 224 -9.61 -32.27 -0.56
CA VAL A 224 -8.46 -32.39 0.36
C VAL A 224 -7.14 -32.61 -0.41
N ALA A 225 -7.19 -33.35 -1.52
CA ALA A 225 -6.04 -33.58 -2.39
C ALA A 225 -5.56 -32.32 -3.13
N CYS A 226 -6.31 -31.22 -3.05
CA CYS A 226 -5.92 -29.92 -3.58
C CYS A 226 -4.92 -29.18 -2.73
N VAL A 227 -4.94 -29.43 -1.42
CA VAL A 227 -4.21 -28.62 -0.47
C VAL A 227 -3.01 -29.42 0.00
N ALA A 228 -1.82 -29.08 -0.49
CA ALA A 228 -0.59 -29.67 0.04
C ALA A 228 -0.39 -29.23 1.50
N GLU A 229 0.18 -30.11 2.33
CA GLU A 229 0.41 -29.84 3.76
C GLU A 229 1.26 -28.59 3.98
N GLY A 230 2.30 -28.37 3.18
CA GLY A 230 3.10 -27.15 3.21
C GLY A 230 2.31 -25.88 2.85
N THR A 231 1.36 -25.97 1.92
CA THR A 231 0.47 -24.85 1.56
C THR A 231 -0.51 -24.55 2.70
N ALA A 232 -1.04 -25.58 3.35
CA ALA A 232 -1.92 -25.43 4.51
C ALA A 232 -1.19 -24.74 5.68
N GLN A 233 0.03 -25.17 6.00
CA GLN A 233 0.82 -24.57 7.07
C GLN A 233 1.21 -23.12 6.75
N LEU A 234 1.75 -22.87 5.56
CA LEU A 234 2.16 -21.53 5.14
C LEU A 234 1.02 -20.51 5.24
N ASN A 235 -0.20 -20.91 4.85
CA ASN A 235 -1.35 -20.01 4.92
C ASN A 235 -1.89 -19.85 6.35
N ALA A 236 -1.74 -20.87 7.20
CA ALA A 236 -2.06 -20.75 8.63
C ALA A 236 -1.13 -19.72 9.29
N ASP A 237 0.17 -19.81 9.02
CA ASP A 237 1.17 -18.89 9.55
C ASP A 237 0.90 -17.44 9.09
N LYS A 238 0.52 -17.24 7.82
CA LYS A 238 0.16 -15.92 7.29
C LYS A 238 -1.10 -15.34 7.93
N PHE A 239 -2.11 -16.18 8.19
CA PHE A 239 -3.34 -15.74 8.87
C PHE A 239 -3.04 -15.38 10.34
N ASP A 240 -2.23 -16.20 11.02
CA ASP A 240 -1.78 -15.91 12.39
C ASP A 240 -0.96 -14.62 12.45
N GLU A 241 -0.06 -14.40 11.50
CA GLU A 241 0.67 -13.13 11.40
C GLU A 241 -0.29 -11.96 11.17
N ALA A 242 -1.18 -12.06 10.18
CA ALA A 242 -2.14 -11.01 9.85
C ALA A 242 -2.97 -10.61 11.08
N PHE A 243 -3.59 -11.58 11.76
CA PHE A 243 -4.40 -11.33 12.94
C PHE A 243 -3.56 -10.88 14.14
N GLY A 244 -2.35 -11.43 14.31
CA GLY A 244 -1.39 -10.98 15.31
C GLY A 244 -1.06 -9.50 15.20
N ARG A 245 -0.85 -9.01 13.97
CA ARG A 245 -0.65 -7.57 13.68
C ARG A 245 -1.91 -6.77 14.00
N MET A 246 -3.09 -7.20 13.56
CA MET A 246 -4.35 -6.49 13.84
C MET A 246 -4.63 -6.37 15.35
N MET A 247 -4.25 -7.38 16.14
CA MET A 247 -4.45 -7.41 17.59
C MET A 247 -3.61 -6.39 18.37
N GLN A 248 -2.60 -5.77 17.74
CA GLN A 248 -1.84 -4.65 18.30
C GLN A 248 -2.67 -3.35 18.37
N LYS A 249 -3.85 -3.30 17.70
CA LYS A 249 -4.83 -2.21 17.80
C LYS A 249 -4.26 -0.83 17.46
N THR A 250 -3.32 -0.77 16.51
CA THR A 250 -2.94 0.50 15.88
C THR A 250 -3.49 0.52 14.45
N GLN A 251 -3.71 1.71 13.90
CA GLN A 251 -4.20 1.82 12.52
C GLN A 251 -3.22 1.17 11.53
N ARG A 252 -1.91 1.35 11.72
CA ARG A 252 -0.87 0.72 10.90
C ARG A 252 -0.83 -0.79 11.04
N SER A 253 -0.92 -1.31 12.26
CA SER A 253 -0.91 -2.76 12.48
C SER A 253 -2.17 -3.41 11.91
N MET A 254 -3.31 -2.71 11.97
CA MET A 254 -4.55 -3.12 11.32
C MET A 254 -4.42 -3.12 9.81
N GLN A 255 -3.95 -2.01 9.23
CA GLN A 255 -3.72 -1.88 7.79
C GLN A 255 -2.74 -2.94 7.26
N HIS A 256 -1.64 -3.16 7.97
CA HIS A 256 -0.64 -4.16 7.61
C HIS A 256 -1.19 -5.57 7.71
N GLY A 257 -1.91 -5.90 8.79
CA GLY A 257 -2.58 -7.19 8.93
C GLY A 257 -3.59 -7.42 7.81
N LEU A 258 -4.38 -6.41 7.43
CA LEU A 258 -5.35 -6.52 6.33
C LEU A 258 -4.65 -6.77 4.98
N LYS A 259 -3.49 -6.12 4.77
CA LYS A 259 -2.66 -6.36 3.58
C LYS A 259 -2.14 -7.79 3.53
N ILE A 260 -1.60 -8.32 4.64
CA ILE A 260 -1.13 -9.70 4.72
C ILE A 260 -2.29 -10.67 4.45
N LEU A 261 -3.45 -10.43 5.05
CA LEU A 261 -4.64 -11.27 4.86
C LEU A 261 -5.07 -11.31 3.38
N ALA A 262 -5.15 -10.14 2.72
CA ALA A 262 -5.49 -10.05 1.30
C ALA A 262 -4.51 -10.83 0.42
N LEU A 263 -3.21 -10.63 0.63
CA LEU A 263 -2.15 -11.33 -0.10
C LEU A 263 -2.14 -12.84 0.18
N ALA A 264 -2.45 -13.26 1.40
CA ALA A 264 -2.53 -14.68 1.76
C ALA A 264 -3.67 -15.36 1.01
N VAL A 265 -4.86 -14.74 0.95
CA VAL A 265 -6.01 -15.27 0.21
C VAL A 265 -5.73 -15.37 -1.28
N ASP A 266 -5.18 -14.31 -1.89
CA ASP A 266 -4.85 -14.32 -3.33
C ASP A 266 -3.77 -15.36 -3.67
N SER A 267 -2.73 -15.44 -2.85
CA SER A 267 -1.65 -16.42 -2.99
C SER A 267 -2.16 -17.85 -2.85
N LEU A 268 -3.02 -18.13 -1.87
CA LEU A 268 -3.64 -19.44 -1.67
C LEU A 268 -4.44 -19.86 -2.90
N LEU A 269 -5.34 -19.00 -3.39
CA LEU A 269 -6.16 -19.33 -4.55
C LEU A 269 -5.32 -19.52 -5.82
N SER A 270 -4.22 -18.78 -5.96
CA SER A 270 -3.29 -18.92 -7.08
C SER A 270 -2.54 -20.25 -7.04
N ILE A 271 -1.99 -20.64 -5.88
CA ILE A 271 -1.33 -21.95 -5.69
C ILE A 271 -2.30 -23.10 -6.00
N LEU A 272 -3.54 -23.02 -5.52
CA LEU A 272 -4.55 -24.06 -5.78
C LEU A 272 -4.95 -24.15 -7.26
N GLN A 273 -4.97 -23.03 -7.99
CA GLN A 273 -5.26 -23.02 -9.43
C GLN A 273 -4.12 -23.59 -10.29
N GLU A 274 -2.88 -23.57 -9.79
CA GLU A 274 -1.74 -24.21 -10.46
C GLU A 274 -1.70 -25.72 -10.18
N HIS A 275 -2.36 -26.19 -9.11
CA HIS A 275 -2.39 -27.59 -8.76
C HIS A 275 -3.31 -28.40 -9.70
N VAL A 276 -2.76 -29.47 -10.29
CA VAL A 276 -3.43 -30.28 -11.34
C VAL A 276 -4.82 -30.78 -10.92
N MET A 277 -4.99 -31.14 -9.65
CA MET A 277 -6.24 -31.71 -9.13
C MET A 277 -7.39 -30.70 -8.99
N CYS A 278 -7.12 -29.39 -9.12
CA CYS A 278 -8.05 -28.32 -8.71
C CYS A 278 -8.10 -27.19 -9.74
N GLN A 279 -7.17 -27.18 -10.68
CA GLN A 279 -7.08 -26.19 -11.74
C GLN A 279 -8.41 -25.99 -12.50
N GLN A 280 -9.06 -27.06 -12.95
CA GLN A 280 -10.30 -26.95 -13.73
C GLN A 280 -11.54 -26.60 -12.87
N PRO A 281 -11.81 -27.29 -11.75
CA PRO A 281 -12.91 -26.92 -10.86
C PRO A 281 -12.80 -25.50 -10.31
N LEU A 282 -11.59 -25.08 -9.90
CA LEU A 282 -11.39 -23.77 -9.27
C LEU A 282 -11.37 -22.60 -10.28
N ARG A 283 -11.07 -22.85 -11.56
CA ARG A 283 -11.19 -21.83 -12.63
C ARG A 283 -12.64 -21.56 -13.02
N SER A 284 -13.52 -22.54 -12.86
CA SER A 284 -14.95 -22.42 -13.18
C SER A 284 -15.81 -22.02 -11.98
N ALA A 285 -15.25 -22.06 -10.77
CA ALA A 285 -15.91 -21.65 -9.53
C ALA A 285 -16.06 -20.13 -9.41
N ALA A 286 -17.31 -19.65 -9.48
CA ALA A 286 -17.65 -18.23 -9.33
C ALA A 286 -17.26 -17.68 -7.95
N GLY A 287 -17.38 -18.49 -6.89
CA GLY A 287 -17.02 -18.09 -5.53
C GLY A 287 -15.52 -17.81 -5.39
N ALA A 288 -14.68 -18.60 -6.07
CA ALA A 288 -13.23 -18.39 -6.08
C ALA A 288 -12.83 -17.11 -6.84
N ALA A 289 -13.51 -16.80 -7.94
CA ALA A 289 -13.30 -15.57 -8.69
C ALA A 289 -13.70 -14.32 -7.87
N ARG A 290 -14.88 -14.36 -7.23
CA ARG A 290 -15.38 -13.29 -6.35
C ARG A 290 -14.45 -13.04 -5.16
N LEU A 291 -14.02 -14.11 -4.48
CA LEU A 291 -13.11 -13.98 -3.35
C LEU A 291 -11.75 -13.37 -3.76
N ARG A 292 -11.21 -13.77 -4.91
CA ARG A 292 -9.98 -13.19 -5.45
C ARG A 292 -10.14 -11.70 -5.78
N ALA A 293 -11.23 -11.33 -6.46
CA ALA A 293 -11.50 -9.94 -6.80
C ALA A 293 -11.61 -9.06 -5.54
N ALA A 294 -12.32 -9.55 -4.51
CA ALA A 294 -12.43 -8.90 -3.22
C ALA A 294 -11.08 -8.77 -2.50
N ALA A 295 -10.24 -9.80 -2.53
CA ALA A 295 -8.89 -9.76 -1.97
C ALA A 295 -8.00 -8.70 -2.65
N SER A 296 -8.00 -8.64 -3.99
CA SER A 296 -7.23 -7.63 -4.74
C SER A 296 -7.71 -6.19 -4.45
N ARG A 297 -9.02 -6.01 -4.29
CA ARG A 297 -9.60 -4.71 -3.91
C ARG A 297 -9.20 -4.32 -2.50
N LEU A 298 -9.31 -5.24 -1.54
CA LEU A 298 -8.86 -5.00 -0.17
C LEU A 298 -7.40 -4.60 -0.17
N GLU A 299 -6.52 -5.33 -0.86
CA GLU A 299 -5.09 -5.01 -0.99
C GLU A 299 -4.88 -3.58 -1.52
N THR A 300 -5.63 -3.20 -2.56
CA THR A 300 -5.56 -1.87 -3.16
C THR A 300 -6.03 -0.78 -2.19
N LEU A 301 -7.11 -1.03 -1.45
CA LEU A 301 -7.66 -0.12 -0.46
C LEU A 301 -6.72 0.05 0.74
N VAL A 302 -6.13 -1.02 1.25
CA VAL A 302 -5.24 -0.98 2.42
C VAL A 302 -3.80 -0.60 2.07
N GLY A 303 -3.45 -0.49 0.79
CA GLY A 303 -2.16 0.03 0.35
C GLY A 303 -1.90 1.43 0.90
N THR A 304 -0.72 1.64 1.49
CA THR A 304 -0.32 2.87 2.22
C THR A 304 -0.40 4.17 1.44
N ARG A 305 -0.47 4.08 0.11
CA ARG A 305 -0.78 5.19 -0.80
C ARG A 305 -1.39 4.59 -2.04
N SER A 306 -2.71 4.64 -2.23
CA SER A 306 -3.23 4.42 -3.56
C SER A 306 -2.90 5.65 -4.40
N LEU A 307 -2.48 5.45 -5.66
CA LEU A 307 -2.41 6.54 -6.66
C LEU A 307 -3.74 7.32 -6.74
N ILE A 308 -4.83 6.70 -6.27
CA ILE A 308 -6.22 7.06 -6.49
C ILE A 308 -6.76 8.04 -5.43
N ASN A 309 -6.15 8.13 -4.24
CA ASN A 309 -6.50 9.14 -3.23
C ASN A 309 -5.41 9.19 -2.14
N PRO A 310 -4.78 10.35 -1.87
CA PRO A 310 -3.77 10.49 -0.81
C PRO A 310 -4.39 10.63 0.60
N GLY A 311 -5.68 10.31 0.77
CA GLY A 311 -6.34 10.19 2.07
C GLY A 311 -6.35 8.73 2.52
N THR A 312 -6.03 8.48 3.78
CA THR A 312 -6.03 7.16 4.42
C THR A 312 -7.35 6.42 4.17
N ASN A 313 -7.33 5.46 3.25
CA ASN A 313 -8.45 4.54 2.99
C ASN A 313 -8.76 3.68 4.21
N VAL A 314 -7.83 3.50 5.15
CA VAL A 314 -8.08 2.79 6.40
C VAL A 314 -8.22 3.81 7.53
N LYS A 315 -9.39 3.90 8.14
CA LYS A 315 -9.62 4.66 9.39
C LYS A 315 -9.94 3.69 10.50
N TYR A 316 -9.20 3.77 11.60
CA TYR A 316 -9.38 2.83 12.71
C TYR A 316 -9.51 3.58 14.03
N GLU A 317 -10.60 3.32 14.75
CA GLU A 317 -10.75 3.70 16.14
C GLU A 317 -10.91 2.43 16.97
N ALA A 318 -10.03 2.27 17.96
CA ALA A 318 -9.91 1.01 18.67
C ALA A 318 -11.23 0.56 19.32
N LYS A 319 -11.73 -0.61 18.88
CA LYS A 319 -12.99 -1.22 19.33
C LYS A 319 -14.25 -0.40 19.03
N GLN A 320 -14.19 0.56 18.12
CA GLN A 320 -15.32 1.41 17.75
C GLN A 320 -15.61 1.35 16.25
N MET A 321 -14.58 1.43 15.40
CA MET A 321 -14.76 1.40 13.96
C MET A 321 -13.48 0.99 13.24
N LEU A 322 -13.65 0.33 12.10
CA LEU A 322 -12.60 0.07 11.14
C LEU A 322 -13.18 0.29 9.76
N LYS A 323 -12.92 1.46 9.19
CA LYS A 323 -13.32 1.76 7.81
C LYS A 323 -12.20 1.43 6.86
N VAL A 324 -12.51 0.72 5.79
CA VAL A 324 -11.63 0.47 4.64
C VAL A 324 -12.34 0.99 3.40
N GLY A 325 -11.82 2.05 2.78
CA GLY A 325 -12.57 2.88 1.84
C GLY A 325 -13.72 3.59 2.55
N GLU A 326 -14.94 3.38 2.07
CA GLU A 326 -16.17 3.91 2.68
C GLU A 326 -16.90 2.89 3.57
N LYS A 327 -16.43 1.64 3.60
CA LYS A 327 -17.10 0.52 4.27
C LYS A 327 -16.55 0.30 5.67
N ASP A 328 -17.44 0.12 6.64
CA ASP A 328 -17.07 -0.20 8.02
C ASP A 328 -17.10 -1.71 8.21
N VAL A 329 -15.92 -2.32 8.36
CA VAL A 329 -15.73 -3.78 8.31
C VAL A 329 -15.40 -4.38 9.68
N HIS A 330 -15.57 -3.60 10.76
CA HIS A 330 -15.11 -4.00 12.07
C HIS A 330 -15.89 -5.19 12.65
N LEU A 331 -17.17 -5.37 12.31
CA LEU A 331 -17.98 -6.46 12.86
C LEU A 331 -17.59 -7.80 12.23
N GLU A 332 -17.53 -7.81 10.91
CA GLU A 332 -17.21 -8.92 10.03
C GLU A 332 -15.77 -9.39 10.29
N LEU A 333 -14.82 -8.43 10.35
CA LEU A 333 -13.43 -8.73 10.67
C LEU A 333 -13.29 -9.31 12.09
N ASN A 334 -13.98 -8.75 13.09
CA ASN A 334 -13.92 -9.28 14.45
C ASN A 334 -14.52 -10.69 14.54
N LYS A 335 -15.56 -10.98 13.76
CA LYS A 335 -16.15 -12.32 13.66
C LYS A 335 -15.14 -13.31 13.10
N LEU A 336 -14.48 -12.97 11.99
CA LEU A 336 -13.42 -13.80 11.38
C LEU A 336 -12.24 -14.02 12.35
N ILE A 337 -11.70 -12.95 12.93
CA ILE A 337 -10.60 -13.04 13.92
C ILE A 337 -11.01 -13.92 15.09
N THR A 338 -12.24 -13.79 15.59
CA THR A 338 -12.73 -14.59 16.72
C THR A 338 -12.89 -16.06 16.35
N ALA A 339 -13.43 -16.36 15.17
CA ALA A 339 -13.57 -17.73 14.68
C ALA A 339 -12.20 -18.41 14.54
N TRP A 340 -11.22 -17.68 14.01
CA TRP A 340 -9.85 -18.14 13.89
C TRP A 340 -9.20 -18.38 15.27
N ILE A 341 -9.18 -17.35 16.13
CA ILE A 341 -8.50 -17.39 17.43
C ILE A 341 -9.11 -18.41 18.40
N LYS A 342 -10.42 -18.66 18.32
CA LYS A 342 -11.12 -19.62 19.19
C LYS A 342 -11.17 -21.03 18.63
N ASP A 343 -10.44 -21.31 17.55
CA ASP A 343 -10.40 -22.63 16.92
C ASP A 343 -11.80 -23.18 16.59
N GLN A 344 -12.65 -22.31 16.04
CA GLN A 344 -13.95 -22.73 15.52
C GLN A 344 -13.79 -23.62 14.28
N SER A 345 -14.90 -24.22 13.84
CA SER A 345 -14.89 -25.16 12.72
C SER A 345 -14.41 -24.49 11.44
N ALA A 346 -13.93 -25.31 10.49
CA ALA A 346 -13.52 -24.82 9.17
C ALA A 346 -14.64 -24.04 8.49
N GLU A 347 -15.87 -24.52 8.64
CA GLU A 347 -17.06 -23.91 8.07
C GLU A 347 -17.32 -22.52 8.65
N ASP A 348 -17.22 -22.35 9.98
CA ASP A 348 -17.42 -21.07 10.67
C ASP A 348 -16.37 -20.03 10.26
N VAL A 349 -15.10 -20.46 10.17
CA VAL A 349 -14.01 -19.60 9.68
C VAL A 349 -14.23 -19.24 8.22
N GLY A 350 -14.66 -20.19 7.39
CA GLY A 350 -14.97 -19.97 5.98
C GLY A 350 -16.12 -18.98 5.78
N GLN A 351 -17.17 -19.06 6.60
CA GLN A 351 -18.28 -18.10 6.57
C GLN A 351 -17.81 -16.70 7.00
N GLY A 352 -17.04 -16.60 8.07
CA GLY A 352 -16.46 -15.32 8.52
C GLY A 352 -15.54 -14.69 7.46
N LEU A 353 -14.79 -15.52 6.74
CA LEU A 353 -13.95 -15.07 5.63
C LEU A 353 -14.79 -14.50 4.49
N ALA A 354 -15.83 -15.22 4.07
CA ALA A 354 -16.72 -14.78 3.02
C ALA A 354 -17.45 -13.47 3.40
N GLU A 355 -18.03 -13.39 4.60
CA GLU A 355 -18.72 -12.18 5.07
C GLU A 355 -17.79 -10.96 5.08
N PHE A 356 -16.56 -11.11 5.55
CA PHE A 356 -15.58 -10.03 5.52
C PHE A 356 -15.21 -9.59 4.09
N PHE A 357 -15.11 -10.53 3.14
CA PHE A 357 -14.78 -10.20 1.75
C PHE A 357 -15.98 -9.78 0.90
N GLU A 358 -17.22 -10.06 1.31
CA GLU A 358 -18.44 -9.53 0.68
C GLU A 358 -18.45 -8.01 0.69
N ASP A 359 -17.95 -7.39 1.76
CA ASP A 359 -17.77 -5.94 1.83
C ASP A 359 -16.87 -5.41 0.70
N PHE A 360 -16.03 -6.21 0.05
CA PHE A 360 -15.17 -5.71 -1.02
C PHE A 360 -15.64 -6.11 -2.42
N GLN A 361 -16.83 -6.70 -2.57
CA GLN A 361 -17.39 -6.98 -3.88
C GLN A 361 -17.83 -5.71 -4.62
N GLU A 362 -17.87 -5.82 -5.94
CA GLU A 362 -18.51 -4.83 -6.82
C GLU A 362 -19.98 -4.72 -6.44
N GLU A 363 -20.53 -3.51 -6.33
CA GLU A 363 -21.97 -3.33 -6.23
C GLU A 363 -22.54 -3.79 -7.57
N GLU A 364 -22.87 -5.09 -7.67
CA GLU A 364 -23.71 -5.60 -8.74
C GLU A 364 -25.05 -4.86 -8.59
N GLU A 365 -25.33 -3.85 -9.41
CA GLU A 365 -26.71 -3.41 -9.65
C GLU A 365 -27.50 -4.69 -9.94
N GLU A 366 -28.53 -4.99 -9.14
CA GLU A 366 -29.32 -6.22 -9.23
C GLU A 366 -29.94 -6.36 -10.62
N GLU A 367 -29.24 -7.02 -11.54
CA GLU A 367 -29.82 -7.55 -12.78
C GLU A 367 -29.58 -9.07 -12.88
N ASP A 368 -30.65 -9.76 -13.27
CA ASP A 368 -30.92 -11.18 -13.13
C ASP A 368 -29.77 -12.13 -13.53
N VAL A 369 -29.59 -13.14 -12.67
CA VAL A 369 -28.60 -14.22 -12.74
C VAL A 369 -28.95 -15.18 -13.89
N SER A 370 -28.58 -14.82 -15.12
CA SER A 370 -28.53 -15.79 -16.24
C SER A 370 -27.47 -15.51 -17.31
N SER A 371 -26.65 -14.45 -17.18
CA SER A 371 -25.73 -14.02 -18.25
C SER A 371 -24.29 -13.71 -17.77
N GLN A 372 -23.77 -14.39 -16.73
CA GLN A 372 -22.46 -14.09 -16.13
C GLN A 372 -21.26 -14.04 -17.10
N PHE A 373 -21.32 -14.69 -18.27
CA PHE A 373 -20.29 -14.56 -19.32
C PHE A 373 -20.54 -13.45 -20.35
N GLY A 374 -21.79 -12.99 -20.49
CA GLY A 374 -22.18 -11.90 -21.38
C GLY A 374 -22.04 -10.51 -20.74
N GLY A 375 -22.30 -10.40 -19.43
CA GLY A 375 -22.24 -9.13 -18.69
C GLY A 375 -20.85 -8.47 -18.72
N GLN A 376 -19.80 -9.23 -18.41
CA GLN A 376 -18.43 -8.69 -18.36
C GLN A 376 -17.92 -8.21 -19.74
N VAL A 377 -18.41 -8.80 -20.84
CA VAL A 377 -18.06 -8.40 -22.20
C VAL A 377 -18.85 -7.16 -22.63
N ALA A 378 -20.13 -7.08 -22.26
CA ALA A 378 -20.95 -5.90 -22.44
C ALA A 378 -20.37 -4.69 -21.67
N ASP A 379 -19.96 -4.88 -20.42
CA ASP A 379 -19.33 -3.84 -19.60
C ASP A 379 -18.03 -3.31 -20.21
N LEU A 380 -17.21 -4.20 -20.79
CA LEU A 380 -15.98 -3.80 -21.48
C LEU A 380 -16.28 -3.06 -22.79
N SER A 381 -17.30 -3.48 -23.55
CA SER A 381 -17.70 -2.80 -24.78
C SER A 381 -18.24 -1.39 -24.49
N ASP A 382 -19.07 -1.25 -23.45
CA ASP A 382 -19.61 0.02 -22.97
C ASP A 382 -18.48 0.92 -22.43
N MET A 383 -17.54 0.36 -21.65
CA MET A 383 -16.35 1.05 -21.17
C MET A 383 -15.53 1.64 -22.33
N LEU A 384 -15.24 0.85 -23.37
CA LEU A 384 -14.49 1.35 -24.53
C LEU A 384 -15.28 2.38 -25.33
N SER A 385 -16.61 2.26 -25.37
CA SER A 385 -17.50 3.22 -25.99
C SER A 385 -17.47 4.58 -25.30
N ASP A 386 -17.44 4.58 -23.97
CA ASP A 386 -17.25 5.78 -23.15
C ASP A 386 -15.86 6.38 -23.35
N ALA A 387 -14.83 5.55 -23.50
CA ALA A 387 -13.49 6.01 -23.82
C ALA A 387 -13.45 6.75 -25.17
N VAL A 388 -14.06 6.19 -26.22
CA VAL A 388 -14.18 6.84 -27.54
C VAL A 388 -14.91 8.17 -27.41
N SER A 389 -16.02 8.19 -26.68
CA SER A 389 -16.82 9.40 -26.46
C SER A 389 -16.01 10.50 -25.77
N ALA A 390 -15.29 10.17 -24.70
CA ALA A 390 -14.45 11.10 -23.95
C ALA A 390 -13.24 11.62 -24.75
N ALA A 391 -12.67 10.80 -25.64
CA ALA A 391 -11.50 11.17 -26.43
C ALA A 391 -11.82 12.10 -27.63
N GLY A 392 -13.08 12.17 -28.07
CA GLY A 392 -13.50 13.01 -29.19
C GLY A 392 -14.76 12.55 -29.93
N GLY A 393 -15.30 11.38 -29.59
CA GLY A 393 -16.58 10.87 -30.10
C GLY A 393 -16.55 10.25 -31.50
N CYS A 394 -17.73 9.81 -31.93
CA CYS A 394 -18.03 9.29 -33.27
C CYS A 394 -19.16 10.11 -33.90
N SER A 395 -18.90 10.73 -35.06
CA SER A 395 -19.94 11.41 -35.84
C SER A 395 -20.79 10.38 -36.59
N GLY A 396 -21.81 9.79 -35.94
CA GLY A 396 -22.87 9.05 -36.64
C GLY A 396 -22.93 7.52 -36.46
N ALA A 397 -22.23 6.94 -35.49
CA ALA A 397 -22.40 5.53 -35.10
C ALA A 397 -22.52 5.40 -33.57
N SER A 398 -23.39 4.51 -33.10
CA SER A 398 -23.42 4.12 -31.69
C SER A 398 -22.16 3.31 -31.37
N PRO A 399 -21.30 3.74 -30.44
CA PRO A 399 -20.02 3.08 -30.17
C PRO A 399 -20.15 1.65 -29.60
N SER A 400 -21.34 1.25 -29.16
CA SER A 400 -21.61 -0.05 -28.54
C SER A 400 -21.43 -1.28 -29.45
N SER A 401 -21.29 -1.10 -30.78
CA SER A 401 -21.03 -2.20 -31.73
C SER A 401 -19.59 -2.19 -32.31
N CYS A 402 -18.66 -1.53 -31.62
CA CYS A 402 -17.31 -1.32 -32.15
C CYS A 402 -16.33 -2.46 -31.90
N PHE A 403 -16.56 -3.30 -30.89
CA PHE A 403 -15.57 -4.25 -30.40
C PHE A 403 -16.17 -5.66 -30.33
N GLU A 404 -15.38 -6.66 -30.77
CA GLU A 404 -15.79 -8.07 -30.76
C GLU A 404 -15.22 -8.83 -29.54
N ASP A 405 -15.97 -9.81 -29.04
CA ASP A 405 -15.71 -10.58 -27.82
C ASP A 405 -14.28 -11.15 -27.63
N PRO A 406 -13.59 -11.69 -28.65
CA PRO A 406 -12.27 -12.29 -28.45
C PRO A 406 -11.21 -11.25 -28.06
N ALA A 407 -11.34 -10.04 -28.61
CA ALA A 407 -10.41 -8.95 -28.33
C ALA A 407 -10.63 -8.36 -26.93
N LEU A 408 -11.90 -8.31 -26.47
CA LEU A 408 -12.28 -7.78 -25.16
C LEU A 408 -11.75 -8.63 -23.99
N LYS A 409 -11.81 -9.96 -24.11
CA LYS A 409 -11.30 -10.86 -23.07
C LYS A 409 -9.78 -10.76 -22.88
N ALA A 410 -9.03 -10.71 -23.98
CA ALA A 410 -7.58 -10.53 -23.92
C ALA A 410 -7.22 -9.14 -23.37
N PHE A 411 -7.98 -8.12 -23.77
CA PHE A 411 -7.76 -6.74 -23.34
C PHE A 411 -7.85 -6.58 -21.81
N ALA A 412 -8.89 -7.11 -21.16
CA ALA A 412 -9.03 -6.96 -19.70
C ALA A 412 -7.85 -7.57 -18.93
N ALA A 413 -7.40 -8.77 -19.33
CA ALA A 413 -6.25 -9.42 -18.70
C ALA A 413 -4.93 -8.67 -18.93
N GLU A 414 -4.72 -8.15 -20.15
CA GLU A 414 -3.53 -7.37 -20.50
C GLU A 414 -3.49 -6.02 -19.75
N VAL A 415 -4.64 -5.34 -19.63
CA VAL A 415 -4.77 -4.11 -18.82
C VAL A 415 -4.48 -4.40 -17.36
N GLU A 416 -5.06 -5.45 -16.81
CA GLU A 416 -4.88 -5.84 -15.41
C GLU A 416 -3.41 -6.12 -15.07
N HIS A 417 -2.71 -6.82 -15.98
CA HIS A 417 -1.28 -7.09 -15.85
C HIS A 417 -0.44 -5.80 -15.89
N GLY A 418 -0.73 -4.91 -16.84
CA GLY A 418 -0.08 -3.60 -16.95
C GLY A 418 -0.32 -2.73 -15.71
N ILE A 419 -1.54 -2.72 -15.17
CA ILE A 419 -1.89 -2.04 -13.91
C ILE A 419 -1.09 -2.64 -12.75
N GLY A 420 -0.98 -3.97 -12.66
CA GLY A 420 -0.16 -4.65 -11.65
C GLY A 420 1.29 -4.15 -11.64
N HIS A 421 1.88 -3.92 -12.82
CA HIS A 421 3.20 -3.31 -12.91
C HIS A 421 3.25 -1.83 -12.46
N MET A 422 2.24 -1.03 -12.78
CA MET A 422 2.16 0.38 -12.33
C MET A 422 1.96 0.51 -10.81
N LEU A 423 1.18 -0.40 -10.22
CA LEU A 423 0.92 -0.44 -8.77
C LEU A 423 2.15 -0.80 -7.93
N LYS A 424 3.17 -1.42 -8.53
CA LYS A 424 4.49 -1.60 -7.90
C LYS A 424 5.24 -0.28 -7.70
N LYS A 425 4.79 0.83 -8.31
CA LYS A 425 5.28 2.21 -8.11
C LYS A 425 6.79 2.42 -8.28
N ARG A 426 7.49 1.52 -8.99
CA ARG A 426 8.90 1.69 -9.35
C ARG A 426 9.00 2.28 -10.74
N ARG A 427 10.06 3.06 -11.01
CA ARG A 427 10.27 3.65 -12.34
C ARG A 427 10.22 2.60 -13.47
N LYS A 428 10.95 1.49 -13.31
CA LYS A 428 10.99 0.40 -14.31
C LYS A 428 9.64 -0.29 -14.47
N THR A 429 8.91 -0.52 -13.39
CA THR A 429 7.60 -1.20 -13.47
C THR A 429 6.50 -0.26 -13.95
N MET A 430 6.56 1.03 -13.63
CA MET A 430 5.70 2.06 -14.20
C MET A 430 5.90 2.15 -15.72
N GLN A 431 7.15 2.13 -16.18
CA GLN A 431 7.48 2.09 -17.61
C GLN A 431 6.92 0.83 -18.30
N GLN A 432 7.15 -0.35 -17.69
CA GLN A 432 6.62 -1.61 -18.21
C GLN A 432 5.09 -1.62 -18.24
N GLY A 433 4.43 -1.11 -17.19
CA GLY A 433 2.97 -1.08 -17.13
C GLY A 433 2.36 -0.09 -18.13
N LEU A 434 2.97 1.09 -18.35
CA LEU A 434 2.56 2.01 -19.41
C LEU A 434 2.71 1.40 -20.80
N LYS A 435 3.77 0.63 -21.03
CA LYS A 435 3.99 -0.11 -22.27
C LYS A 435 2.87 -1.12 -22.50
N GLU A 436 2.61 -1.98 -21.52
CA GLU A 436 1.61 -3.04 -21.63
C GLU A 436 0.19 -2.47 -21.76
N LEU A 437 -0.16 -1.44 -20.99
CA LEU A 437 -1.43 -0.73 -21.14
C LEU A 437 -1.58 -0.17 -22.57
N SER A 438 -0.52 0.44 -23.11
CA SER A 438 -0.57 1.02 -24.46
C SER A 438 -0.62 -0.05 -25.55
N ASP A 439 0.07 -1.18 -25.39
CA ASP A 439 0.00 -2.33 -26.29
C ASP A 439 -1.43 -2.92 -26.29
N ALA A 440 -2.05 -3.09 -25.12
CA ALA A 440 -3.42 -3.60 -24.98
C ALA A 440 -4.45 -2.68 -25.65
N VAL A 441 -4.34 -1.37 -25.38
CA VAL A 441 -5.23 -0.36 -25.99
C VAL A 441 -5.03 -0.29 -27.50
N GLU A 442 -3.79 -0.30 -28.00
CA GLU A 442 -3.55 -0.28 -29.45
C GLU A 442 -4.16 -1.51 -30.13
N LYS A 443 -4.00 -2.69 -29.53
CA LYS A 443 -4.50 -3.96 -30.04
C LYS A 443 -6.04 -3.99 -30.10
N VAL A 444 -6.73 -3.63 -29.02
CA VAL A 444 -8.21 -3.65 -28.99
C VAL A 444 -8.82 -2.64 -29.95
N PHE A 445 -8.25 -1.44 -30.06
CA PHE A 445 -8.74 -0.40 -30.98
C PHE A 445 -8.30 -0.62 -32.43
N ALA A 446 -7.23 -1.38 -32.70
CA ALA A 446 -6.89 -1.85 -34.04
C ALA A 446 -7.80 -2.97 -34.52
N ALA A 447 -8.36 -3.76 -33.60
CA ALA A 447 -9.35 -4.80 -33.88
C ALA A 447 -10.80 -4.26 -33.97
N ALA A 448 -11.02 -2.97 -33.70
CA ALA A 448 -12.35 -2.37 -33.79
C ALA A 448 -12.92 -2.45 -35.21
N SER A 449 -14.26 -2.45 -35.33
CA SER A 449 -14.93 -2.52 -36.63
C SER A 449 -14.50 -1.35 -37.56
N PRO A 450 -14.50 -1.53 -38.89
CA PRO A 450 -14.01 -0.50 -39.82
C PRO A 450 -14.70 0.87 -39.64
N THR A 451 -15.99 0.87 -39.32
CA THR A 451 -16.77 2.07 -39.03
C THR A 451 -16.25 2.80 -37.79
N CYS A 452 -15.88 2.06 -36.75
CA CYS A 452 -15.38 2.61 -35.49
C CYS A 452 -13.91 3.03 -35.55
N GLN A 453 -13.11 2.45 -36.46
CA GLN A 453 -11.75 2.91 -36.73
C GLN A 453 -11.71 4.33 -37.31
N GLN A 454 -12.78 4.74 -38.00
CA GLN A 454 -12.91 6.08 -38.58
C GLN A 454 -13.36 7.13 -37.56
N CYS A 455 -13.74 6.73 -36.35
CA CYS A 455 -14.12 7.68 -35.32
C CYS A 455 -12.93 8.52 -34.85
N THR A 456 -13.19 9.80 -34.61
CA THR A 456 -12.21 10.74 -34.07
C THR A 456 -11.67 10.26 -32.72
N GLY A 457 -12.55 9.82 -31.81
CA GLY A 457 -12.13 9.27 -30.52
C GLY A 457 -11.20 8.05 -30.65
N THR A 458 -11.55 7.09 -31.50
CA THR A 458 -10.71 5.91 -31.79
C THR A 458 -9.35 6.31 -32.36
N SER A 459 -9.32 7.23 -33.32
CA SER A 459 -8.08 7.71 -33.92
C SER A 459 -7.16 8.36 -32.88
N ILE A 460 -7.71 9.22 -32.03
CA ILE A 460 -7.00 9.89 -30.93
C ILE A 460 -6.44 8.87 -29.94
N ILE A 461 -7.24 7.89 -29.52
CA ILE A 461 -6.81 6.86 -28.57
C ILE A 461 -5.67 6.03 -29.16
N ARG A 462 -5.81 5.58 -30.41
CA ARG A 462 -4.77 4.80 -31.10
C ARG A 462 -3.49 5.61 -31.29
N GLN A 463 -3.61 6.90 -31.61
CA GLN A 463 -2.45 7.79 -31.72
C GLN A 463 -1.73 7.91 -30.37
N GLY A 464 -2.46 8.16 -29.29
CA GLY A 464 -1.89 8.21 -27.93
C GLY A 464 -1.19 6.90 -27.56
N ALA A 465 -1.81 5.76 -27.85
CA ALA A 465 -1.24 4.44 -27.58
C ALA A 465 0.06 4.21 -28.35
N ARG A 466 0.11 4.56 -29.64
CA ARG A 466 1.32 4.45 -30.47
C ARG A 466 2.46 5.34 -29.96
N LYS A 467 2.16 6.57 -29.55
CA LYS A 467 3.18 7.49 -28.99
C LYS A 467 3.80 6.92 -27.72
N VAL A 468 2.97 6.45 -26.80
CA VAL A 468 3.47 5.81 -25.56
C VAL A 468 4.23 4.53 -25.90
N ARG A 469 3.74 3.70 -26.82
CA ARG A 469 4.41 2.49 -27.30
C ARG A 469 5.80 2.77 -27.88
N HIS A 470 5.94 3.84 -28.66
CA HIS A 470 7.22 4.24 -29.24
C HIS A 470 8.20 4.74 -28.18
N LEU A 471 7.74 5.62 -27.29
CA LEU A 471 8.51 6.04 -26.11
C LEU A 471 8.92 4.83 -25.27
N THR A 472 8.04 3.83 -25.22
CA THR A 472 8.23 2.63 -24.42
C THR A 472 9.05 1.50 -25.10
N ARG A 473 9.62 1.74 -26.27
CA ARG A 473 10.49 0.77 -26.96
C ARG A 473 11.94 1.19 -27.09
N LYS A 474 12.27 2.43 -26.68
CA LYS A 474 13.65 2.91 -26.63
C LYS A 474 14.45 2.19 -25.54
N MET A 475 15.78 2.25 -25.55
CA MET A 475 16.57 1.62 -24.49
C MET A 475 16.27 2.26 -23.12
N VAL A 476 16.46 1.50 -22.04
CA VAL A 476 16.21 1.95 -20.64
C VAL A 476 16.90 3.29 -20.32
N VAL A 477 18.07 3.54 -20.92
CA VAL A 477 18.87 4.77 -20.76
C VAL A 477 18.18 6.00 -21.38
N ASP A 478 17.56 5.85 -22.56
CA ASP A 478 16.84 6.95 -23.24
C ASP A 478 15.43 7.16 -22.70
N TYR A 479 14.80 6.08 -22.22
CA TYR A 479 13.48 6.10 -21.59
C TYR A 479 13.38 7.07 -20.42
N GLY A 480 14.46 7.17 -19.64
CA GLY A 480 14.51 8.05 -18.49
C GLY A 480 14.38 9.53 -18.86
N THR A 481 14.72 9.88 -20.09
CA THR A 481 14.63 11.22 -20.67
C THR A 481 13.18 11.58 -21.01
N TYR A 482 12.38 10.60 -21.45
CA TYR A 482 11.01 10.83 -21.91
C TYR A 482 9.93 10.46 -20.90
N ILE A 483 10.21 9.54 -19.96
CA ILE A 483 9.30 9.18 -18.88
C ILE A 483 9.96 9.59 -17.56
N LYS A 484 9.53 10.74 -17.06
CA LYS A 484 9.92 11.26 -15.76
C LYS A 484 8.86 10.85 -14.76
N TYR A 485 9.25 9.97 -13.86
CA TYR A 485 8.37 9.47 -12.82
C TYR A 485 9.03 9.71 -11.47
N GLU A 486 8.36 10.50 -10.64
CA GLU A 486 8.65 10.63 -9.23
C GLU A 486 7.53 9.91 -8.48
N ALA A 487 7.89 8.88 -7.72
CA ALA A 487 6.93 8.01 -7.06
C ALA A 487 5.86 8.82 -6.31
N LEU A 488 4.61 8.63 -6.71
CA LEU A 488 3.42 9.21 -6.07
C LEU A 488 3.36 10.75 -6.04
N LYS A 489 4.23 11.41 -6.82
CA LYS A 489 4.32 12.87 -6.89
C LYS A 489 4.07 13.38 -8.29
N SER A 490 4.73 12.79 -9.28
CA SER A 490 4.59 13.23 -10.67
C SER A 490 4.85 12.10 -11.66
N LEU A 491 4.16 12.18 -12.79
CA LEU A 491 4.39 11.35 -13.96
C LEU A 491 4.23 12.23 -15.18
N GLU A 492 5.32 12.38 -15.92
CA GLU A 492 5.40 13.06 -17.19
C GLU A 492 5.87 12.06 -18.25
N VAL A 493 5.11 11.96 -19.35
CA VAL A 493 5.39 11.06 -20.48
C VAL A 493 5.48 11.92 -21.74
N GLY A 494 6.64 11.92 -22.39
CA GLY A 494 6.88 12.69 -23.60
C GLY A 494 6.69 14.21 -23.42
N GLY A 495 6.99 14.74 -22.22
CA GLY A 495 6.75 16.17 -21.92
C GLY A 495 5.34 16.50 -21.43
N VAL A 496 4.43 15.53 -21.37
CA VAL A 496 3.04 15.73 -20.95
C VAL A 496 2.83 15.18 -19.54
N ALA A 497 2.36 16.02 -18.61
CA ALA A 497 1.98 15.59 -17.28
C ALA A 497 0.67 14.77 -17.33
N VAL A 498 0.73 13.51 -16.91
CA VAL A 498 -0.38 12.54 -17.00
C VAL A 498 -0.72 11.89 -15.66
N HIS A 499 -0.04 12.26 -14.58
CA HIS A 499 -0.21 11.65 -13.27
C HIS A 499 -1.67 11.61 -12.82
N GLY A 500 -2.38 12.74 -12.89
CA GLY A 500 -3.78 12.82 -12.46
C GLY A 500 -4.71 11.96 -13.32
N GLN A 501 -4.52 11.95 -14.63
CA GLN A 501 -5.33 11.15 -15.56
C GLN A 501 -5.09 9.66 -15.38
N LEU A 502 -3.83 9.24 -15.22
CA LEU A 502 -3.50 7.84 -14.96
C LEU A 502 -4.13 7.39 -13.64
N ASN A 503 -4.02 8.19 -12.59
CA ASN A 503 -4.61 7.87 -11.28
C ASN A 503 -6.14 7.78 -11.36
N SER A 504 -6.79 8.64 -12.14
CA SER A 504 -8.23 8.58 -12.38
C SER A 504 -8.64 7.28 -13.07
N PHE A 505 -7.89 6.84 -14.08
CA PHE A 505 -8.12 5.57 -14.76
C PHE A 505 -7.91 4.37 -13.84
N LEU A 506 -6.76 4.31 -13.15
CA LEU A 506 -6.48 3.24 -12.18
C LEU A 506 -7.56 3.17 -11.11
N GLY A 507 -8.06 4.33 -10.68
CA GLY A 507 -9.11 4.44 -9.67
C GLY A 507 -10.44 3.89 -10.10
N ALA A 508 -10.89 4.28 -11.27
CA ALA A 508 -12.09 3.74 -11.85
C ALA A 508 -11.97 2.22 -12.02
N TRP A 509 -10.90 1.75 -12.67
CA TRP A 509 -10.69 0.34 -12.97
C TRP A 509 -10.64 -0.55 -11.72
N LYS A 510 -9.91 -0.13 -10.68
CA LYS A 510 -9.68 -0.97 -9.48
C LYS A 510 -10.73 -0.82 -8.40
N LEU A 511 -11.36 0.34 -8.26
CA LEU A 511 -12.19 0.65 -7.10
C LEU A 511 -13.67 0.83 -7.42
N ARG A 512 -14.00 1.34 -8.61
CA ARG A 512 -15.40 1.66 -8.98
C ARG A 512 -15.98 0.71 -10.02
N GLY A 513 -15.13 -0.09 -10.65
CA GLY A 513 -15.50 -1.13 -11.58
C GLY A 513 -15.13 -0.79 -13.02
N VAL A 514 -15.08 -1.83 -13.85
CA VAL A 514 -14.55 -1.76 -15.21
C VAL A 514 -15.34 -0.75 -16.06
N ARG A 515 -16.67 -0.76 -15.98
CA ARG A 515 -17.55 0.14 -16.75
C ARG A 515 -17.17 1.62 -16.57
N GLU A 516 -16.92 2.06 -15.34
CA GLU A 516 -16.55 3.43 -15.03
C GLU A 516 -15.15 3.86 -15.51
N ALA A 517 -14.31 2.90 -15.93
CA ALA A 517 -12.95 3.18 -16.37
C ALA A 517 -12.87 3.81 -17.77
N GLY A 518 -13.98 3.80 -18.52
CA GLY A 518 -14.04 4.23 -19.91
C GLY A 518 -13.68 5.69 -20.12
N THR A 519 -14.43 6.58 -19.47
CA THR A 519 -14.18 8.03 -19.58
C THR A 519 -12.75 8.41 -19.15
N PRO A 520 -12.24 7.96 -17.98
CA PRO A 520 -10.85 8.19 -17.60
C PRO A 520 -9.82 7.66 -18.59
N LEU A 521 -10.05 6.46 -19.16
CA LEU A 521 -9.18 5.88 -20.19
C LEU A 521 -9.12 6.78 -21.44
N GLY A 522 -10.29 7.22 -21.92
CA GLY A 522 -10.39 8.13 -23.08
C GLY A 522 -9.62 9.43 -22.86
N ILE A 523 -9.80 10.07 -21.70
CA ILE A 523 -9.08 11.31 -21.32
C ILE A 523 -7.57 11.08 -21.23
N LEU A 524 -7.15 9.95 -20.65
CA LEU A 524 -5.73 9.60 -20.53
C LEU A 524 -5.06 9.46 -21.90
N PHE A 525 -5.68 8.72 -22.82
CA PHE A 525 -5.11 8.49 -24.15
C PHE A 525 -5.25 9.71 -25.07
N GLN A 526 -6.28 10.53 -24.88
CA GLN A 526 -6.34 11.86 -25.46
C GLN A 526 -5.18 12.73 -24.98
N ARG A 527 -4.79 12.66 -23.69
CA ARG A 527 -3.59 13.36 -23.21
C ARG A 527 -2.32 12.82 -23.86
N PHE A 528 -2.17 11.51 -24.00
CA PHE A 528 -1.02 10.93 -24.69
C PHE A 528 -0.93 11.33 -26.17
N SER A 529 -2.05 11.54 -26.86
CA SER A 529 -2.02 11.96 -28.26
C SER A 529 -1.40 13.37 -28.44
N THR A 530 -1.42 14.20 -27.40
CA THR A 530 -0.83 15.56 -27.40
C THR A 530 0.70 15.58 -27.26
N ILE A 531 1.35 14.44 -27.01
CA ILE A 531 2.82 14.34 -26.96
C ILE A 531 3.40 14.83 -28.30
N THR A 532 4.29 15.82 -28.26
CA THR A 532 4.90 16.39 -29.46
C THR A 532 6.11 15.57 -29.90
N GLY A 533 6.19 15.28 -31.20
CA GLY A 533 7.22 14.37 -31.74
C GLY A 533 6.86 12.92 -31.49
N HIS A 534 7.63 12.00 -32.10
CA HIS A 534 7.36 10.56 -32.05
C HIS A 534 6.07 10.11 -32.77
N ASP A 535 5.64 10.90 -33.76
CA ASP A 535 4.54 10.57 -34.68
C ASP A 535 4.96 9.56 -35.79
N GLU A 536 6.22 9.14 -35.83
CA GLU A 536 6.80 8.42 -36.97
C GLU A 536 6.79 6.89 -36.84
N PHE A 537 6.14 6.30 -37.87
CA PHE A 537 5.96 4.91 -38.33
C PHE A 537 4.87 4.06 -37.66
#